data_AF-K5YIF5-F1
#
_entry.id   AF-K5YIF5-F1
#
_cell.length_a   1.000
_cell.length_b   1.000
_cell.length_c   1.000
_cell.angle_alpha   90.00
_cell.angle_beta   90.00
_cell.angle_gamma   90.00
#
_symmetry.space_group_name_H-M   'P 1'
#
loop_
_entity.id
_entity.type
_entity.pdbx_description
1 polymer ?
#
loop_
_entity_poly.entity_id
_entity_poly.type
_entity_poly.pdbx_seq_one_letter_code
_entity_poly.pdbx_strand_id
1 'polypeptide(L)'
;MEHKTLQFFQRPLQPGCLFSFLFFLMAFFLSQEAVAQESRKTVWQQIKEAEDGDVIDLKGETYEWNYIEFSGKKTVTLKNGTIIRPDGYSVNKVELLFGVGGGFKLILDEVKLKGGEFSKGAPIVYVKSGGILEMNGGAITEARVDEAVPSCVRIAGGGIFIMNGTVINGENAVGEGEINVAEGGTLVMNGGRANWVINNGTTKIGGDVVIRKFCSSMKPLEIFAPLTDEIFAHSISFLYPGANVLGQVVAIGVDGYTPTRSDASRFYDVGKKFGFGVKNGKIVFVKLGQEDPVIETEEDLTGAIDELPAGTEEEPSDVIVETEISVTNPVTVKDKYITLGGGGTLNSLNSGGIFSVNNGGLVLDNITLKGQWIDKRPLLEVLNGSILNIHPNTMIHSKSDHLATVHVDKTSTLVYEGIMEGHLHSIGSLSLLAGAVHGQVSSFTSFKLSGNAKIDVGIFLGRIDTYIGKICLTDPLRDKLDVLTGVGMEPEVGNPVLIAEGVDGYRLTKSDLLKLNCITDGCEFYLDNDCILMRKIDPSANEKIDPAQLRIRTGNGMVEADGIPAGHRYALYNLSGIILAKGVSDGGTIRIPVSHSGIYIFQAAGVGKKIRVSE
;
A
#
# COMPACT_ATOMS: atom_id res chain seq x y z
N MET A 1 35.73 18.03 -51.36
CA MET A 1 34.67 19.05 -51.38
C MET A 1 35.18 20.26 -50.61
N GLU A 2 35.15 21.40 -51.30
CA GLU A 2 35.58 22.77 -51.01
C GLU A 2 36.06 23.18 -49.59
N HIS A 3 37.30 23.69 -49.54
CA HIS A 3 37.76 24.66 -48.54
C HIS A 3 37.05 26.00 -48.78
N LYS A 4 36.12 26.40 -47.89
CA LYS A 4 35.65 27.79 -47.80
C LYS A 4 36.40 28.52 -46.69
N THR A 5 37.38 29.31 -47.12
CA THR A 5 38.08 30.32 -46.33
C THR A 5 37.07 31.36 -45.84
N LEU A 6 36.96 31.56 -44.53
CA LEU A 6 36.22 32.70 -43.95
C LEU A 6 36.89 34.01 -44.38
N GLN A 7 36.26 34.73 -45.31
CA GLN A 7 36.50 36.15 -45.51
C GLN A 7 35.67 36.92 -44.49
N PHE A 8 36.29 37.30 -43.38
CA PHE A 8 35.76 38.35 -42.50
C PHE A 8 36.82 39.44 -42.32
N PHE A 9 36.39 40.69 -42.46
CA PHE A 9 37.09 41.97 -42.30
C PHE A 9 37.64 42.68 -43.55
N GLN A 10 36.76 43.49 -44.16
CA GLN A 10 37.13 44.65 -44.99
C GLN A 10 36.59 45.98 -44.42
N ARG A 11 36.45 46.12 -43.09
CA ARG A 11 36.24 47.43 -42.43
C ARG A 11 37.05 47.51 -41.13
N PRO A 12 37.64 48.67 -40.81
CA PRO A 12 38.39 48.83 -39.56
C PRO A 12 37.41 48.73 -38.38
N LEU A 13 37.62 47.72 -37.52
CA LEU A 13 36.93 47.56 -36.25
C LEU A 13 37.28 48.75 -35.34
N GLN A 14 36.28 49.35 -34.71
CA GLN A 14 36.50 50.33 -33.64
C GLN A 14 37.34 49.69 -32.51
N PRO A 15 38.24 50.44 -31.85
CA PRO A 15 39.19 49.90 -30.88
C PRO A 15 38.54 49.06 -29.75
N GLY A 16 37.32 49.41 -29.34
CA GLY A 16 36.56 48.66 -28.34
C GLY A 16 36.12 47.27 -28.80
N CYS A 17 35.74 47.09 -30.07
CA CYS A 17 35.32 45.79 -30.60
C CYS A 17 36.49 44.84 -30.83
N LEU A 18 37.68 45.37 -31.15
CA LEU A 18 38.89 44.55 -31.31
C LEU A 18 39.31 43.93 -29.97
N PHE A 19 39.18 44.69 -28.87
CA PHE A 19 39.52 44.22 -27.52
C PHE A 19 38.58 43.11 -27.05
N SER A 20 37.26 43.27 -27.25
CA SER A 20 36.27 42.23 -26.91
C SER A 20 36.45 40.96 -27.75
N PHE A 21 36.81 41.09 -29.02
CA PHE A 21 37.05 39.96 -29.92
C PHE A 21 38.35 39.20 -29.55
N LEU A 22 39.40 39.92 -29.16
CA LEU A 22 40.64 39.32 -28.63
C LEU A 22 40.40 38.58 -27.31
N PHE A 23 39.59 39.12 -26.39
CA PHE A 23 39.21 38.40 -25.16
C PHE A 23 38.38 37.15 -25.45
N PHE A 24 37.45 37.22 -26.41
CA PHE A 24 36.66 36.06 -26.82
C PHE A 24 37.54 34.98 -27.45
N LEU A 25 38.47 35.34 -28.34
CA LEU A 25 39.44 34.40 -28.90
C LEU A 25 40.36 33.82 -27.83
N MET A 26 40.84 34.63 -26.89
CA MET A 26 41.70 34.16 -25.81
C MET A 26 40.95 33.19 -24.89
N ALA A 27 39.71 33.50 -24.50
CA ALA A 27 38.85 32.60 -23.75
C ALA A 27 38.53 31.32 -24.54
N PHE A 28 38.30 31.43 -25.84
CA PHE A 28 38.08 30.28 -26.73
C PHE A 28 39.32 29.40 -26.81
N PHE A 29 40.51 29.96 -27.04
CA PHE A 29 41.76 29.20 -27.08
C PHE A 29 42.11 28.60 -25.71
N LEU A 30 41.92 29.32 -24.61
CA LEU A 30 42.08 28.78 -23.26
C LEU A 30 41.09 27.64 -22.97
N SER A 31 39.84 27.74 -23.47
CA SER A 31 38.86 26.66 -23.34
C SER A 31 39.23 25.43 -24.19
N GLN A 32 39.71 25.63 -25.42
CA GLN A 32 40.18 24.55 -26.29
C GLN A 32 41.44 23.89 -25.71
N GLU A 33 42.31 24.67 -25.08
CA GLU A 33 43.53 24.18 -24.44
C GLU A 33 43.23 23.43 -23.11
N ALA A 34 42.24 23.88 -22.35
CA ALA A 34 41.73 23.15 -21.18
C ALA A 34 41.10 21.80 -21.59
N VAL A 35 40.22 21.79 -22.61
CA VAL A 35 39.63 20.57 -23.16
C VAL A 35 40.71 19.63 -23.74
N ALA A 36 41.73 20.20 -24.40
CA ALA A 36 42.86 19.43 -24.92
C ALA A 36 43.76 18.87 -23.81
N GLN A 37 44.00 19.61 -22.73
CA GLN A 37 44.73 19.11 -21.55
C GLN A 37 43.98 17.99 -20.84
N GLU A 38 42.65 18.11 -20.70
CA GLU A 38 41.79 17.10 -20.10
C GLU A 38 41.76 15.80 -20.91
N SER A 39 41.78 15.93 -22.25
CA SER A 39 41.87 14.79 -23.18
C SER A 39 43.22 14.05 -23.17
N ARG A 40 44.27 14.63 -22.57
CA ARG A 40 45.62 14.02 -22.44
C ARG A 40 45.88 13.34 -21.10
N LYS A 41 45.04 13.57 -20.09
CA LYS A 41 45.18 12.93 -18.78
C LYS A 41 44.90 11.43 -18.93
N THR A 42 45.73 10.59 -18.33
CA THR A 42 45.38 9.17 -18.18
C THR A 42 44.15 9.06 -17.28
N VAL A 43 43.35 7.99 -17.45
CA VAL A 43 42.19 7.73 -16.57
C VAL A 43 42.61 7.76 -15.10
N TRP A 44 43.79 7.23 -14.78
CA TRP A 44 44.32 7.28 -13.42
C TRP A 44 44.54 8.72 -12.90
N GLN A 45 45.07 9.59 -13.76
CA GLN A 45 45.26 10.99 -13.40
C GLN A 45 43.92 11.72 -13.22
N GLN A 46 42.92 11.40 -14.06
CA GLN A 46 41.55 11.89 -13.89
C GLN A 46 40.96 11.45 -12.54
N ILE A 47 41.11 10.19 -12.13
CA ILE A 47 40.59 9.72 -10.83
C ILE A 47 41.31 10.36 -9.65
N LYS A 48 42.63 10.56 -9.77
CA LYS A 48 43.42 11.19 -8.71
C LYS A 48 42.97 12.63 -8.47
N GLU A 49 42.72 13.36 -9.56
CA GLU A 49 42.30 14.76 -9.55
C GLU A 49 40.79 14.95 -9.36
N ALA A 50 40.00 13.86 -9.46
CA ALA A 50 38.55 13.90 -9.31
C ALA A 50 38.11 14.44 -7.94
N GLU A 51 37.07 15.26 -7.96
CA GLU A 51 36.35 15.73 -6.77
C GLU A 51 35.30 14.69 -6.32
N ASP A 52 34.67 14.93 -5.16
CA ASP A 52 33.62 14.06 -4.64
C ASP A 52 32.36 14.13 -5.53
N GLY A 53 31.92 12.98 -6.04
CA GLY A 53 30.76 12.85 -6.92
C GLY A 53 31.09 12.86 -8.43
N ASP A 54 32.36 12.99 -8.81
CA ASP A 54 32.77 13.03 -10.21
C ASP A 54 32.46 11.73 -10.96
N VAL A 55 32.11 11.87 -12.24
CA VAL A 55 31.81 10.78 -13.17
C VAL A 55 32.79 10.80 -14.34
N ILE A 56 33.51 9.70 -14.53
CA ILE A 56 34.51 9.52 -15.58
C ILE A 56 34.02 8.45 -16.56
N ASP A 57 33.81 8.85 -17.81
CA ASP A 57 33.41 7.94 -18.89
C ASP A 57 34.65 7.32 -19.55
N LEU A 58 34.73 5.99 -19.52
CA LEU A 58 35.80 5.20 -20.12
C LEU A 58 35.61 5.00 -21.63
N LYS A 59 34.48 5.46 -22.20
CA LYS A 59 34.17 5.52 -23.65
C LYS A 59 34.14 4.16 -24.35
N GLY A 60 33.85 3.10 -23.61
CA GLY A 60 33.88 1.72 -24.10
C GLY A 60 35.30 1.17 -24.30
N GLU A 61 36.32 1.95 -23.98
CA GLU A 61 37.72 1.59 -24.20
C GLU A 61 38.23 0.59 -23.15
N THR A 62 39.35 -0.05 -23.47
CA THR A 62 40.05 -0.97 -22.57
C THR A 62 41.25 -0.27 -21.95
N TYR A 63 41.34 -0.29 -20.62
CA TYR A 63 42.43 0.30 -19.85
C TYR A 63 43.19 -0.76 -19.07
N GLU A 64 44.51 -0.73 -19.18
CA GLU A 64 45.40 -1.53 -18.35
C GLU A 64 45.72 -0.81 -17.04
N TRP A 65 45.45 -1.45 -15.91
CA TRP A 65 45.80 -0.94 -14.59
C TRP A 65 46.91 -1.76 -13.95
N ASN A 66 47.99 -1.07 -13.57
CA ASN A 66 48.90 -1.57 -12.54
C ASN A 66 48.28 -1.25 -11.18
N TYR A 67 48.39 -2.16 -10.20
CA TYR A 67 47.75 -2.08 -8.87
C TYR A 67 47.46 -0.65 -8.40
N ILE A 68 46.17 -0.39 -8.16
CA ILE A 68 45.67 0.92 -7.73
C ILE A 68 45.09 0.85 -6.33
N GLU A 69 45.39 1.84 -5.48
CA GLU A 69 44.76 1.98 -4.18
C GLU A 69 43.91 3.26 -4.13
N PHE A 70 42.61 3.09 -3.93
CA PHE A 70 41.67 4.17 -3.69
C PHE A 70 41.52 4.40 -2.19
N SER A 71 41.83 5.63 -1.75
CA SER A 71 41.71 6.04 -0.35
C SER A 71 41.33 7.51 -0.23
N GLY A 72 40.75 7.88 0.91
CA GLY A 72 40.24 9.23 1.18
C GLY A 72 38.72 9.30 1.08
N LYS A 73 38.11 10.26 1.78
CA LYS A 73 36.65 10.41 1.88
C LYS A 73 36.07 11.11 0.65
N LYS A 74 36.01 10.40 -0.48
CA LYS A 74 35.35 10.86 -1.71
C LYS A 74 34.72 9.71 -2.47
N THR A 75 33.76 10.05 -3.32
CA THR A 75 33.02 9.18 -4.23
C THR A 75 33.44 9.46 -5.66
N VAL A 76 33.77 8.44 -6.43
CA VAL A 76 34.07 8.57 -7.86
C VAL A 76 33.34 7.48 -8.63
N THR A 77 32.73 7.84 -9.75
CA THR A 77 32.06 6.91 -10.66
C THR A 77 32.89 6.72 -11.93
N LEU A 78 33.16 5.47 -12.30
CA LEU A 78 33.68 5.10 -13.62
C LEU A 78 32.55 4.43 -14.39
N LYS A 79 32.35 4.81 -15.65
CA LYS A 79 31.31 4.19 -16.47
C LYS A 79 31.79 3.73 -17.84
N ASN A 80 31.12 2.70 -18.38
CA ASN A 80 31.23 2.24 -19.76
C ASN A 80 32.67 1.96 -20.22
N GLY A 81 33.26 0.84 -19.79
CA GLY A 81 34.60 0.46 -20.23
C GLY A 81 35.06 -0.90 -19.71
N THR A 82 36.26 -1.29 -20.11
CA THR A 82 36.90 -2.52 -19.61
C THR A 82 38.21 -2.16 -18.91
N ILE A 83 38.41 -2.66 -17.70
CA ILE A 83 39.66 -2.54 -16.97
C ILE A 83 40.27 -3.94 -16.93
N ILE A 84 41.47 -4.06 -17.48
CA ILE A 84 42.21 -5.31 -17.52
C ILE A 84 43.49 -5.16 -16.71
N ARG A 85 43.96 -6.29 -16.19
CA ARG A 85 45.33 -6.41 -15.70
C ARG A 85 46.28 -6.64 -16.89
N PRO A 86 47.45 -5.98 -16.94
CA PRO A 86 48.48 -6.30 -17.93
C PRO A 86 49.15 -7.66 -17.64
N ASP A 87 49.38 -8.46 -18.69
CA ASP A 87 50.07 -9.75 -18.60
C ASP A 87 51.59 -9.57 -18.34
N GLY A 88 52.18 -10.40 -17.48
CA GLY A 88 53.63 -10.51 -17.34
C GLY A 88 54.29 -9.84 -16.12
N TYR A 89 53.54 -9.48 -15.07
CA TYR A 89 54.11 -8.89 -13.86
C TYR A 89 54.72 -9.93 -12.90
N SER A 90 55.94 -9.65 -12.41
CA SER A 90 56.81 -10.62 -11.71
C SER A 90 56.25 -11.17 -10.39
N VAL A 91 56.61 -12.42 -10.11
CA VAL A 91 56.39 -13.30 -8.93
C VAL A 91 56.55 -12.70 -7.50
N ASN A 92 56.90 -11.42 -7.33
CA ASN A 92 57.28 -10.83 -6.03
C ASN A 92 56.50 -9.54 -5.64
N LYS A 93 55.42 -9.16 -6.34
CA LYS A 93 54.58 -8.00 -5.97
C LYS A 93 53.12 -8.41 -5.82
N VAL A 94 52.50 -8.00 -4.72
CA VAL A 94 51.07 -8.25 -4.39
C VAL A 94 50.17 -7.96 -5.60
N GLU A 95 49.38 -8.96 -6.00
CA GLU A 95 48.76 -9.07 -7.32
C GLU A 95 47.26 -8.69 -7.31
N LEU A 96 46.92 -7.50 -6.81
CA LEU A 96 45.55 -6.95 -6.83
C LEU A 96 45.36 -6.04 -8.06
N LEU A 97 44.16 -6.01 -8.68
CA LEU A 97 43.82 -4.99 -9.68
C LEU A 97 43.67 -3.63 -8.98
N PHE A 98 42.82 -3.58 -7.94
CA PHE A 98 42.73 -2.42 -7.07
C PHE A 98 42.20 -2.72 -5.66
N GLY A 99 42.49 -1.82 -4.72
CA GLY A 99 41.90 -1.79 -3.38
C GLY A 99 41.09 -0.52 -3.15
N VAL A 100 39.99 -0.62 -2.40
CA VAL A 100 39.16 0.54 -2.01
C VAL A 100 39.08 0.60 -0.49
N GLY A 101 39.46 1.72 0.13
CA GLY A 101 39.49 1.86 1.59
C GLY A 101 39.40 3.30 2.08
N GLY A 102 39.48 3.48 3.41
CA GLY A 102 39.73 4.80 4.00
C GLY A 102 38.65 5.86 3.75
N GLY A 103 37.38 5.44 3.64
CA GLY A 103 36.23 6.30 3.36
C GLY A 103 35.92 6.49 1.88
N PHE A 104 36.68 5.86 0.98
CA PHE A 104 36.49 6.03 -0.46
C PHE A 104 35.32 5.19 -0.95
N LYS A 105 34.47 5.77 -1.81
CA LYS A 105 33.43 5.05 -2.55
C LYS A 105 33.77 5.04 -4.04
N LEU A 106 33.97 3.85 -4.59
CA LEU A 106 34.12 3.66 -6.04
C LEU A 106 32.83 3.07 -6.60
N ILE A 107 32.24 3.74 -7.59
CA ILE A 107 31.09 3.25 -8.35
C ILE A 107 31.58 2.84 -9.73
N LEU A 108 31.25 1.62 -10.15
CA LEU A 108 31.56 1.08 -11.46
C LEU A 108 30.25 0.81 -12.20
N ASP A 109 29.94 1.61 -13.21
CA ASP A 109 28.68 1.59 -13.94
C ASP A 109 28.88 1.03 -15.36
N GLU A 110 28.40 -0.19 -15.61
CA GLU A 110 28.65 -0.94 -16.85
C GLU A 110 30.14 -1.11 -17.17
N VAL A 111 30.96 -1.30 -16.12
CA VAL A 111 32.40 -1.55 -16.25
C VAL A 111 32.71 -3.04 -16.10
N LYS A 112 33.52 -3.57 -17.01
CA LYS A 112 34.02 -4.95 -16.96
C LYS A 112 35.42 -4.99 -16.36
N LEU A 113 35.65 -5.87 -15.39
CA LEU A 113 36.95 -6.15 -14.80
C LEU A 113 37.45 -7.51 -15.31
N LYS A 114 38.70 -7.57 -15.79
CA LYS A 114 39.35 -8.81 -16.19
C LYS A 114 40.65 -9.06 -15.42
N GLY A 115 40.76 -10.25 -14.83
CA GLY A 115 41.86 -10.63 -13.94
C GLY A 115 43.19 -10.98 -14.61
N GLY A 116 43.19 -11.37 -15.88
CA GLY A 116 44.37 -11.89 -16.59
C GLY A 116 44.71 -13.35 -16.23
N GLU A 117 45.70 -13.95 -16.89
CA GLU A 117 45.88 -15.42 -16.85
C GLU A 117 46.27 -16.03 -15.48
N PHE A 118 46.83 -15.28 -14.52
CA PHE A 118 47.16 -15.80 -13.18
C PHE A 118 47.33 -14.66 -12.17
N SER A 119 46.48 -14.53 -11.14
CA SER A 119 46.85 -13.83 -9.90
C SER A 119 47.43 -14.84 -8.92
N LYS A 120 48.73 -14.74 -8.59
CA LYS A 120 49.36 -15.40 -7.44
C LYS A 120 49.25 -14.50 -6.20
N GLY A 121 48.85 -15.11 -5.09
CA GLY A 121 48.72 -14.53 -3.76
C GLY A 121 47.63 -13.48 -3.46
N ALA A 122 46.84 -12.91 -4.40
CA ALA A 122 45.90 -11.81 -4.05
C ALA A 122 44.58 -11.74 -4.88
N PRO A 123 43.47 -11.24 -4.31
CA PRO A 123 42.19 -11.07 -5.03
C PRO A 123 42.26 -10.03 -6.16
N ILE A 124 41.37 -10.07 -7.14
CA ILE A 124 41.30 -8.99 -8.16
C ILE A 124 40.94 -7.67 -7.48
N VAL A 125 39.93 -7.71 -6.60
CA VAL A 125 39.41 -6.55 -5.90
C VAL A 125 39.51 -6.77 -4.40
N TYR A 126 40.05 -5.79 -3.68
CA TYR A 126 40.06 -5.80 -2.22
C TYR A 126 39.31 -4.60 -1.63
N VAL A 127 38.12 -4.83 -1.08
CA VAL A 127 37.36 -3.81 -0.36
C VAL A 127 37.82 -3.80 1.10
N LYS A 128 38.61 -2.79 1.45
CA LYS A 128 39.21 -2.61 2.77
C LYS A 128 38.28 -1.87 3.73
N SER A 129 38.65 -1.82 5.00
CA SER A 129 37.90 -1.12 6.03
C SER A 129 37.60 0.34 5.65
N GLY A 130 36.33 0.73 5.78
CA GLY A 130 35.81 2.05 5.42
C GLY A 130 35.70 2.30 3.91
N GLY A 131 36.07 1.34 3.05
CA GLY A 131 35.89 1.43 1.61
C GLY A 131 34.52 0.90 1.17
N ILE A 132 33.98 1.51 0.13
CA ILE A 132 32.74 1.07 -0.52
C ILE A 132 33.01 0.85 -2.00
N LEU A 133 32.76 -0.35 -2.49
CA LEU A 133 32.68 -0.62 -3.92
C LEU A 133 31.21 -0.86 -4.29
N GLU A 134 30.73 -0.18 -5.32
CA GLU A 134 29.42 -0.40 -5.91
C GLU A 134 29.59 -0.73 -7.39
N MET A 135 29.04 -1.84 -7.84
CA MET A 135 29.01 -2.23 -9.25
C MET A 135 27.58 -2.26 -9.75
N ASN A 136 27.29 -1.43 -10.76
CA ASN A 136 26.01 -1.30 -11.44
C ASN A 136 26.15 -1.97 -12.80
N GLY A 137 25.63 -3.18 -12.94
CA GLY A 137 25.86 -4.02 -14.12
C GLY A 137 27.32 -4.47 -14.24
N GLY A 138 27.81 -4.60 -15.48
CA GLY A 138 29.17 -5.05 -15.75
C GLY A 138 29.46 -6.50 -15.32
N ALA A 139 30.75 -6.87 -15.32
CA ALA A 139 31.16 -8.22 -14.96
C ALA A 139 32.60 -8.28 -14.43
N ILE A 140 32.88 -9.23 -13.55
CA ILE A 140 34.25 -9.65 -13.19
C ILE A 140 34.46 -11.03 -13.82
N THR A 141 35.37 -11.11 -14.78
CA THR A 141 35.61 -12.31 -15.59
C THR A 141 37.10 -12.63 -15.70
N GLU A 142 37.42 -13.82 -16.20
CA GLU A 142 38.82 -14.23 -16.47
C GLU A 142 39.70 -14.07 -15.22
N ALA A 143 39.10 -14.38 -14.06
CA ALA A 143 39.75 -14.36 -12.77
C ALA A 143 40.30 -15.75 -12.47
N ARG A 144 41.48 -16.09 -13.00
CA ARG A 144 42.12 -17.37 -12.67
C ARG A 144 42.82 -17.27 -11.32
N VAL A 145 42.35 -18.09 -10.39
CA VAL A 145 42.78 -18.10 -8.99
C VAL A 145 43.67 -19.34 -8.82
N ASP A 146 44.98 -19.14 -8.66
CA ASP A 146 45.92 -20.23 -8.34
C ASP A 146 45.57 -20.82 -6.95
N GLU A 147 45.96 -22.06 -6.66
CA GLU A 147 45.66 -22.78 -5.40
C GLU A 147 46.09 -22.01 -4.13
N ALA A 148 46.95 -20.99 -4.29
CA ALA A 148 47.45 -20.13 -3.23
C ALA A 148 46.64 -18.84 -2.98
N VAL A 149 45.57 -18.53 -3.75
CA VAL A 149 44.93 -17.20 -3.76
C VAL A 149 43.48 -17.18 -3.25
N PRO A 150 43.15 -16.23 -2.35
CA PRO A 150 41.84 -16.11 -1.73
C PRO A 150 40.90 -15.21 -2.57
N SER A 151 39.95 -15.81 -3.30
CA SER A 151 38.78 -15.16 -3.94
C SER A 151 39.01 -14.11 -5.04
N CYS A 152 38.01 -13.89 -5.90
CA CYS A 152 38.02 -12.80 -6.90
C CYS A 152 37.81 -11.44 -6.24
N VAL A 153 36.88 -11.39 -5.28
CA VAL A 153 36.58 -10.21 -4.48
C VAL A 153 36.70 -10.56 -3.01
N ARG A 154 37.56 -9.83 -2.30
CA ARG A 154 37.68 -9.92 -0.85
C ARG A 154 37.10 -8.67 -0.19
N ILE A 155 36.31 -8.86 0.86
CA ILE A 155 35.71 -7.77 1.65
C ILE A 155 36.24 -7.90 3.08
N ALA A 156 37.01 -6.91 3.54
CA ALA A 156 37.53 -6.85 4.90
C ALA A 156 36.47 -6.34 5.89
N GLY A 157 36.74 -6.49 7.19
CA GLY A 157 35.95 -5.89 8.26
C GLY A 157 35.76 -4.37 8.07
N GLY A 158 34.51 -3.92 8.02
CA GLY A 158 34.12 -2.53 7.76
C GLY A 158 34.18 -2.09 6.30
N GLY A 159 34.50 -2.99 5.36
CA GLY A 159 34.36 -2.75 3.92
C GLY A 159 32.97 -3.16 3.42
N ILE A 160 32.47 -2.48 2.39
CA ILE A 160 31.14 -2.74 1.81
C ILE A 160 31.25 -2.95 0.31
N PHE A 161 30.76 -4.08 -0.19
CA PHE A 161 30.60 -4.33 -1.62
C PHE A 161 29.12 -4.42 -1.97
N ILE A 162 28.69 -3.64 -2.95
CA ILE A 162 27.32 -3.58 -3.46
C ILE A 162 27.32 -4.07 -4.91
N MET A 163 26.51 -5.09 -5.20
CA MET A 163 26.29 -5.63 -6.53
C MET A 163 24.86 -5.33 -6.98
N ASN A 164 24.73 -4.63 -8.10
CA ASN A 164 23.45 -4.27 -8.71
C ASN A 164 23.41 -4.88 -10.11
N GLY A 165 23.05 -6.17 -10.22
CA GLY A 165 23.02 -6.87 -11.51
C GLY A 165 24.39 -7.32 -12.05
N THR A 166 25.46 -7.22 -11.25
CA THR A 166 26.81 -7.60 -11.65
C THR A 166 26.98 -9.11 -11.74
N VAL A 167 27.70 -9.59 -12.76
CA VAL A 167 28.06 -11.00 -12.90
C VAL A 167 29.53 -11.23 -12.52
N ILE A 168 29.77 -12.11 -11.56
CA ILE A 168 31.11 -12.59 -11.21
C ILE A 168 31.23 -14.03 -11.73
N ASN A 169 32.23 -14.25 -12.58
CA ASN A 169 32.55 -15.55 -13.16
C ASN A 169 34.05 -15.76 -13.11
N GLY A 170 34.54 -16.21 -11.96
CA GLY A 170 35.93 -16.51 -11.70
C GLY A 170 36.18 -18.00 -11.47
N GLU A 171 37.45 -18.40 -11.46
CA GLU A 171 37.80 -19.74 -11.02
C GLU A 171 37.63 -19.86 -9.50
N ASN A 172 37.19 -21.04 -9.06
CA ASN A 172 36.88 -21.33 -7.67
C ASN A 172 38.12 -21.91 -6.97
N ALA A 173 38.83 -21.11 -6.17
CA ALA A 173 39.83 -21.67 -5.26
C ALA A 173 39.13 -22.44 -4.12
N VAL A 174 39.64 -23.63 -3.80
CA VAL A 174 39.08 -24.48 -2.75
C VAL A 174 39.21 -23.77 -1.39
N GLY A 175 38.07 -23.40 -0.77
CA GLY A 175 38.01 -22.93 0.61
C GLY A 175 37.86 -21.42 0.82
N GLU A 176 37.99 -20.59 -0.24
CA GLU A 176 37.88 -19.11 -0.13
C GLU A 176 36.74 -18.50 -0.98
N GLY A 177 36.19 -19.27 -1.94
CA GLY A 177 35.07 -18.84 -2.81
C GLY A 177 35.46 -17.83 -3.89
N GLU A 178 34.50 -17.37 -4.70
CA GLU A 178 34.71 -16.24 -5.62
C GLU A 178 34.58 -14.90 -4.89
N ILE A 179 33.66 -14.83 -3.92
CA ILE A 179 33.52 -13.69 -3.01
C ILE A 179 33.79 -14.18 -1.59
N ASN A 180 34.74 -13.54 -0.93
CA ASN A 180 35.05 -13.77 0.47
C ASN A 180 34.63 -12.56 1.31
N VAL A 181 33.65 -12.76 2.18
CA VAL A 181 33.18 -11.74 3.13
C VAL A 181 33.79 -12.05 4.49
N ALA A 182 34.82 -11.30 4.88
CA ALA A 182 35.43 -11.46 6.20
C ALA A 182 34.51 -10.92 7.30
N GLU A 183 34.81 -11.29 8.55
CA GLU A 183 34.07 -10.82 9.72
C GLU A 183 34.02 -9.28 9.78
N GLY A 184 32.80 -8.74 9.97
CA GLY A 184 32.53 -7.31 9.97
C GLY A 184 32.45 -6.66 8.59
N GLY A 185 32.75 -7.39 7.50
CA GLY A 185 32.53 -6.93 6.12
C GLY A 185 31.07 -7.08 5.71
N THR A 186 30.66 -6.34 4.68
CA THR A 186 29.28 -6.37 4.17
C THR A 186 29.24 -6.58 2.67
N LEU A 187 28.51 -7.60 2.24
CA LEU A 187 28.10 -7.80 0.86
C LEU A 187 26.61 -7.45 0.74
N VAL A 188 26.25 -6.63 -0.24
CA VAL A 188 24.86 -6.33 -0.60
C VAL A 188 24.66 -6.73 -2.07
N MET A 189 23.68 -7.59 -2.34
CA MET A 189 23.32 -7.99 -3.70
C MET A 189 21.86 -7.59 -3.96
N ASN A 190 21.65 -6.57 -4.79
CA ASN A 190 20.33 -6.15 -5.30
C ASN A 190 19.99 -6.84 -6.64
N GLY A 191 20.63 -7.97 -6.90
CA GLY A 191 20.59 -8.67 -8.18
C GLY A 191 21.96 -9.11 -8.67
N GLY A 192 21.99 -9.85 -9.77
CA GLY A 192 23.22 -10.36 -10.37
C GLY A 192 23.66 -11.73 -9.82
N ARG A 193 24.86 -12.16 -10.19
CA ARG A 193 25.25 -13.57 -10.06
C ARG A 193 26.66 -13.79 -9.57
N ALA A 194 26.79 -14.73 -8.62
CA ALA A 194 28.05 -15.29 -8.15
C ALA A 194 27.98 -16.83 -8.10
N ASN A 195 29.07 -17.51 -8.46
CA ASN A 195 29.13 -18.97 -8.38
C ASN A 195 29.44 -19.46 -6.95
N TRP A 196 30.23 -18.72 -6.16
CA TRP A 196 30.55 -19.12 -4.79
C TRP A 196 30.81 -17.94 -3.86
N VAL A 197 30.01 -17.84 -2.80
CA VAL A 197 30.18 -16.87 -1.71
C VAL A 197 30.54 -17.60 -0.42
N ILE A 198 31.63 -17.18 0.22
CA ILE A 198 31.98 -17.57 1.58
C ILE A 198 31.75 -16.37 2.49
N ASN A 199 30.85 -16.53 3.46
CA ASN A 199 30.40 -15.46 4.33
C ASN A 199 30.76 -15.72 5.80
N ASN A 200 31.63 -14.88 6.34
CA ASN A 200 31.89 -14.71 7.78
C ASN A 200 31.37 -13.35 8.31
N GLY A 201 30.97 -12.45 7.41
CA GLY A 201 30.44 -11.13 7.68
C GLY A 201 28.91 -11.06 7.57
N THR A 202 28.41 -9.97 7.00
CA THR A 202 26.99 -9.76 6.68
C THR A 202 26.79 -9.86 5.18
N THR A 203 25.80 -10.64 4.75
CA THR A 203 25.37 -10.69 3.35
C THR A 203 23.88 -10.33 3.30
N LYS A 204 23.57 -9.23 2.62
CA LYS A 204 22.22 -8.76 2.31
C LYS A 204 21.85 -9.13 0.88
N ILE A 205 20.67 -9.70 0.66
CA ILE A 205 20.20 -10.15 -0.65
C ILE A 205 18.76 -9.69 -0.95
N GLY A 206 18.47 -9.46 -2.23
CA GLY A 206 17.16 -9.12 -2.76
C GLY A 206 17.17 -9.10 -4.29
N GLY A 207 16.00 -9.11 -4.93
CA GLY A 207 15.87 -9.06 -6.39
C GLY A 207 16.22 -10.37 -7.10
N ASP A 208 16.79 -10.27 -8.30
CA ASP A 208 17.16 -11.39 -9.19
C ASP A 208 18.53 -12.00 -8.86
N VAL A 209 18.84 -12.11 -7.57
CA VAL A 209 20.13 -12.61 -7.08
C VAL A 209 20.28 -14.11 -7.31
N VAL A 210 21.46 -14.51 -7.80
CA VAL A 210 21.86 -15.92 -7.95
C VAL A 210 23.19 -16.19 -7.25
N ILE A 211 23.18 -17.09 -6.28
CA ILE A 211 24.36 -17.61 -5.58
C ILE A 211 24.38 -19.14 -5.68
N ARG A 212 25.22 -19.68 -6.58
CA ARG A 212 25.26 -21.15 -6.82
C ARG A 212 25.86 -21.97 -5.70
N LYS A 213 26.64 -21.35 -4.81
CA LYS A 213 27.18 -21.97 -3.60
C LYS A 213 27.33 -20.88 -2.55
N PHE A 214 26.58 -20.99 -1.46
CA PHE A 214 26.67 -20.10 -0.33
C PHE A 214 27.12 -20.90 0.89
N CYS A 215 28.25 -20.52 1.47
CA CYS A 215 28.76 -21.08 2.71
C CYS A 215 28.80 -19.97 3.76
N SER A 216 28.12 -20.16 4.90
CA SER A 216 28.11 -19.19 6.00
C SER A 216 28.61 -19.81 7.29
N SER A 217 29.34 -19.02 8.09
CA SER A 217 29.77 -19.36 9.44
C SER A 217 28.63 -19.26 10.48
N MET A 218 27.41 -19.69 10.13
CA MET A 218 26.19 -19.68 10.95
C MET A 218 25.53 -18.31 11.19
N LYS A 219 25.96 -17.24 10.52
CA LYS A 219 25.20 -15.99 10.50
C LYS A 219 24.06 -16.10 9.48
N PRO A 220 22.81 -15.74 9.86
CA PRO A 220 21.71 -15.70 8.91
C PRO A 220 21.99 -14.74 7.76
N LEU A 221 21.53 -15.09 6.57
CA LEU A 221 21.39 -14.15 5.47
C LEU A 221 20.35 -13.07 5.82
N GLU A 222 20.54 -11.87 5.32
CA GLU A 222 19.58 -10.78 5.47
C GLU A 222 18.85 -10.57 4.13
N ILE A 223 17.52 -10.65 4.14
CA ILE A 223 16.67 -10.41 2.96
C ILE A 223 16.00 -9.06 3.13
N PHE A 224 16.26 -8.14 2.19
CA PHE A 224 15.72 -6.77 2.25
C PHE A 224 14.66 -6.49 1.18
N ALA A 225 14.49 -7.41 0.22
CA ALA A 225 13.49 -7.34 -0.84
C ALA A 225 13.18 -8.77 -1.35
N PRO A 226 12.03 -9.00 -2.02
CA PRO A 226 11.67 -10.31 -2.55
C PRO A 226 12.75 -10.92 -3.45
N LEU A 227 12.92 -12.24 -3.37
CA LEU A 227 13.80 -13.00 -4.26
C LEU A 227 13.03 -13.41 -5.53
N THR A 228 13.36 -12.77 -6.66
CA THR A 228 12.53 -12.78 -7.88
C THR A 228 13.14 -13.51 -9.07
N ASP A 229 14.26 -14.22 -8.93
CA ASP A 229 14.83 -14.95 -10.08
C ASP A 229 13.90 -16.10 -10.49
N GLU A 230 13.23 -15.94 -11.62
CA GLU A 230 12.30 -16.93 -12.20
C GLU A 230 13.01 -18.02 -13.03
N ILE A 231 14.28 -17.82 -13.41
CA ILE A 231 15.03 -18.73 -14.27
C ILE A 231 15.55 -19.92 -13.45
N PHE A 232 15.97 -19.67 -12.21
CA PHE A 232 16.51 -20.69 -11.32
C PHE A 232 15.58 -20.90 -10.13
N ALA A 233 14.84 -22.01 -10.14
CA ALA A 233 14.01 -22.46 -9.02
C ALA A 233 14.80 -22.59 -7.69
N HIS A 234 16.13 -22.61 -7.73
CA HIS A 234 17.03 -22.71 -6.59
C HIS A 234 18.20 -21.72 -6.73
N SER A 235 17.87 -20.42 -6.78
CA SER A 235 18.87 -19.38 -7.03
C SER A 235 19.93 -19.27 -5.93
N ILE A 236 19.64 -19.74 -4.70
CA ILE A 236 20.57 -19.75 -3.56
C ILE A 236 20.87 -21.18 -3.12
N SER A 237 22.00 -21.74 -3.56
CA SER A 237 22.40 -23.09 -3.11
C SER A 237 23.26 -23.02 -1.85
N PHE A 238 22.71 -23.46 -0.73
CA PHE A 238 23.37 -23.48 0.57
C PHE A 238 24.26 -24.73 0.72
N LEU A 239 25.51 -24.53 1.14
CA LEU A 239 26.46 -25.61 1.44
C LEU A 239 26.63 -25.69 2.96
N TYR A 240 26.04 -26.72 3.57
CA TYR A 240 25.95 -26.80 5.04
C TYR A 240 27.20 -27.43 5.73
N PRO A 241 27.71 -26.86 6.84
CA PRO A 241 28.94 -27.31 7.52
C PRO A 241 28.80 -28.29 8.70
N GLY A 242 27.66 -28.94 9.00
CA GLY A 242 27.54 -29.82 10.19
C GLY A 242 26.34 -30.77 10.27
N ALA A 243 26.05 -31.31 11.47
CA ALA A 243 24.86 -32.11 11.79
C ALA A 243 23.94 -31.37 12.79
N ASN A 244 22.64 -31.69 12.82
CA ASN A 244 21.60 -31.14 13.74
C ASN A 244 21.19 -29.66 13.53
N VAL A 245 20.63 -29.34 12.36
CA VAL A 245 20.23 -27.95 12.00
C VAL A 245 18.75 -27.62 12.11
N LEU A 246 17.89 -28.62 12.26
CA LEU A 246 16.44 -28.42 12.14
C LEU A 246 15.96 -27.31 13.08
N GLY A 247 15.22 -26.34 12.53
CA GLY A 247 14.71 -25.16 13.23
C GLY A 247 15.70 -24.00 13.37
N GLN A 248 16.98 -24.15 12.98
CA GLN A 248 17.92 -23.03 12.97
C GLN A 248 17.60 -22.04 11.85
N VAL A 249 17.86 -20.76 12.11
CA VAL A 249 17.58 -19.66 11.19
C VAL A 249 18.63 -19.60 10.08
N VAL A 250 18.15 -19.62 8.84
CA VAL A 250 18.93 -19.51 7.61
C VAL A 250 18.97 -18.07 7.14
N ALA A 251 17.83 -17.39 7.16
CA ALA A 251 17.70 -16.01 6.74
C ALA A 251 16.65 -15.25 7.55
N ILE A 252 16.82 -13.93 7.65
CA ILE A 252 15.94 -13.00 8.33
C ILE A 252 15.58 -11.82 7.44
N GLY A 253 14.41 -11.25 7.66
CA GLY A 253 14.02 -9.98 7.06
C GLY A 253 14.74 -8.78 7.67
N VAL A 254 15.13 -7.83 6.84
CA VAL A 254 15.66 -6.52 7.25
C VAL A 254 15.01 -5.41 6.44
N ASP A 255 15.27 -4.15 6.82
CA ASP A 255 14.82 -2.96 6.08
C ASP A 255 13.29 -2.91 5.84
N GLY A 256 12.51 -3.48 6.78
CA GLY A 256 11.04 -3.53 6.73
C GLY A 256 10.47 -4.75 6.00
N TYR A 257 11.32 -5.60 5.43
CA TYR A 257 10.90 -6.81 4.71
C TYR A 257 10.69 -8.01 5.64
N THR A 258 9.70 -8.85 5.34
CA THR A 258 9.46 -10.14 6.03
C THR A 258 9.57 -11.28 5.02
N PRO A 259 10.50 -12.24 5.20
CA PRO A 259 10.67 -13.39 4.32
C PRO A 259 9.41 -14.21 4.17
N THR A 260 9.18 -14.64 2.93
CA THR A 260 8.01 -15.34 2.44
C THR A 260 8.30 -16.80 2.14
N ARG A 261 7.27 -17.62 1.91
CA ARG A 261 7.46 -19.00 1.44
C ARG A 261 8.06 -19.04 0.04
N SER A 262 7.73 -18.04 -0.79
CA SER A 262 8.36 -17.86 -2.10
C SER A 262 9.87 -17.60 -1.98
N ASP A 263 10.33 -16.82 -0.98
CA ASP A 263 11.78 -16.67 -0.74
C ASP A 263 12.41 -17.98 -0.29
N ALA A 264 11.77 -18.71 0.63
CA ALA A 264 12.27 -19.99 1.13
C ALA A 264 12.44 -21.03 0.00
N SER A 265 11.55 -21.04 -0.99
CA SER A 265 11.65 -21.95 -2.15
C SER A 265 12.88 -21.68 -3.03
N ARG A 266 13.46 -20.47 -2.97
CA ARG A 266 14.70 -20.13 -3.69
C ARG A 266 15.95 -20.75 -3.06
N PHE A 267 15.85 -21.25 -1.84
CA PHE A 267 16.96 -21.89 -1.14
C PHE A 267 17.01 -23.39 -1.45
N TYR A 268 18.22 -23.89 -1.59
CA TYR A 268 18.44 -25.30 -1.91
C TYR A 268 19.66 -25.85 -1.17
N ASP A 269 19.50 -26.97 -0.47
CA ASP A 269 20.62 -27.64 0.18
C ASP A 269 21.36 -28.47 -0.86
N VAL A 270 22.61 -28.09 -1.16
CA VAL A 270 23.48 -28.83 -2.09
C VAL A 270 23.64 -30.30 -1.67
N GLY A 271 23.57 -30.57 -0.35
CA GLY A 271 23.66 -31.92 0.20
C GLY A 271 22.37 -32.76 0.09
N LYS A 272 21.23 -32.16 -0.28
CA LYS A 272 19.89 -32.80 -0.30
C LYS A 272 19.51 -33.48 1.03
N LYS A 273 19.87 -32.88 2.17
CA LYS A 273 19.59 -33.41 3.52
C LYS A 273 18.44 -32.68 4.21
N PHE A 274 18.21 -31.42 3.86
CA PHE A 274 17.25 -30.54 4.51
C PHE A 274 16.46 -29.72 3.49
N GLY A 275 15.30 -29.23 3.92
CA GLY A 275 14.50 -28.23 3.22
C GLY A 275 14.56 -26.87 3.90
N PHE A 276 13.83 -25.90 3.34
CA PHE A 276 13.68 -24.56 3.89
C PHE A 276 12.20 -24.23 4.05
N GLY A 277 11.80 -23.77 5.24
CA GLY A 277 10.44 -23.36 5.55
C GLY A 277 10.42 -22.01 6.25
N VAL A 278 9.22 -21.45 6.47
CA VAL A 278 9.07 -20.14 7.09
C VAL A 278 8.45 -20.29 8.48
N LYS A 279 9.13 -19.74 9.50
CA LYS A 279 8.64 -19.74 10.87
C LYS A 279 8.86 -18.38 11.52
N ASN A 280 7.78 -17.76 11.97
CA ASN A 280 7.79 -16.44 12.64
C ASN A 280 8.51 -15.37 11.79
N GLY A 281 8.21 -15.31 10.48
CA GLY A 281 8.82 -14.35 9.55
C GLY A 281 10.32 -14.57 9.32
N LYS A 282 10.81 -15.80 9.45
CA LYS A 282 12.21 -16.18 9.22
C LYS A 282 12.29 -17.47 8.44
N ILE A 283 13.32 -17.60 7.60
CA ILE A 283 13.59 -18.86 6.89
C ILE A 283 14.40 -19.76 7.82
N VAL A 284 13.94 -20.99 8.01
CA VAL A 284 14.56 -21.98 8.89
C VAL A 284 14.82 -23.29 8.17
N PHE A 285 15.79 -24.06 8.65
CA PHE A 285 15.97 -25.44 8.19
C PHE A 285 14.81 -26.33 8.63
N VAL A 286 14.24 -27.07 7.69
CA VAL A 286 13.20 -28.09 7.95
C VAL A 286 13.65 -29.46 7.43
N LYS A 287 12.88 -30.51 7.78
CA LYS A 287 13.12 -31.82 7.18
C LYS A 287 12.77 -31.75 5.70
N LEU A 288 13.58 -32.41 4.87
CA LEU A 288 13.31 -32.51 3.45
C LEU A 288 11.93 -33.16 3.23
N GLY A 289 11.08 -32.55 2.39
CA GLY A 289 9.70 -32.97 2.16
C GLY A 289 8.70 -32.49 3.22
N GLN A 290 9.11 -31.63 4.16
CA GLN A 290 8.25 -30.93 5.12
C GLN A 290 8.37 -29.41 4.99
N GLU A 291 8.69 -28.93 3.78
CA GLU A 291 8.63 -27.53 3.42
C GLU A 291 7.17 -27.05 3.38
N ASP A 292 6.92 -25.80 3.77
CA ASP A 292 5.60 -25.22 3.66
C ASP A 292 5.27 -25.00 2.17
N PRO A 293 4.11 -25.47 1.67
CA PRO A 293 3.76 -25.29 0.27
C PRO A 293 3.60 -23.80 -0.05
N VAL A 294 4.09 -23.40 -1.21
CA VAL A 294 3.83 -22.08 -1.79
C VAL A 294 2.45 -22.14 -2.45
N ILE A 295 1.59 -21.17 -2.15
CA ILE A 295 0.24 -21.08 -2.70
C ILE A 295 0.27 -20.03 -3.83
N GLU A 296 0.26 -20.47 -5.09
CA GLU A 296 0.33 -19.59 -6.27
C GLU A 296 -0.87 -19.72 -7.21
N THR A 297 -1.65 -20.79 -7.07
CA THR A 297 -2.82 -21.08 -7.91
C THR A 297 -4.10 -21.32 -7.11
N GLU A 298 -5.25 -21.27 -7.79
CA GLU A 298 -6.56 -21.65 -7.20
C GLU A 298 -6.55 -23.10 -6.69
N GLU A 299 -5.86 -24.01 -7.39
CA GLU A 299 -5.72 -25.42 -7.01
C GLU A 299 -4.88 -25.56 -5.74
N ASP A 300 -3.75 -24.85 -5.64
CA ASP A 300 -2.91 -24.85 -4.44
C ASP A 300 -3.67 -24.32 -3.23
N LEU A 301 -4.45 -23.24 -3.41
CA LEU A 301 -5.24 -22.64 -2.34
C LEU A 301 -6.32 -23.61 -1.83
N THR A 302 -7.03 -24.23 -2.76
CA THR A 302 -8.08 -25.21 -2.44
C THR A 302 -7.47 -26.43 -1.76
N GLY A 303 -6.38 -26.99 -2.31
CA GLY A 303 -5.67 -28.12 -1.73
C GLY A 303 -5.13 -27.83 -0.33
N ALA A 304 -4.54 -26.65 -0.12
CA ALA A 304 -4.06 -26.22 1.19
C ALA A 304 -5.20 -26.15 2.21
N ILE A 305 -6.36 -25.57 1.84
CA ILE A 305 -7.53 -25.52 2.72
C ILE A 305 -8.07 -26.92 3.01
N ASP A 306 -8.12 -27.82 2.03
CA ASP A 306 -8.65 -29.18 2.17
C ASP A 306 -7.77 -30.05 3.09
N GLU A 307 -6.44 -29.92 3.01
CA GLU A 307 -5.48 -30.70 3.80
C GLU A 307 -5.29 -30.19 5.24
N LEU A 308 -5.56 -28.90 5.50
CA LEU A 308 -5.36 -28.31 6.82
C LEU A 308 -6.28 -28.93 7.89
N PRO A 309 -5.84 -29.01 9.17
CA PRO A 309 -6.72 -29.38 10.27
C PRO A 309 -7.89 -28.39 10.38
N ALA A 310 -9.01 -28.84 10.94
CA ALA A 310 -10.23 -28.04 10.98
C ALA A 310 -10.11 -26.74 11.80
N GLY A 311 -9.16 -26.63 12.74
CA GLY A 311 -9.08 -25.48 13.65
C GLY A 311 -10.29 -25.34 14.58
N THR A 312 -10.31 -24.30 15.40
CA THR A 312 -11.48 -23.86 16.17
C THR A 312 -11.71 -22.36 16.00
N GLU A 313 -12.81 -21.83 16.54
CA GLU A 313 -13.07 -20.38 16.50
C GLU A 313 -11.98 -19.57 17.23
N GLU A 314 -11.46 -20.10 18.34
CA GLU A 314 -10.42 -19.47 19.15
C GLU A 314 -9.00 -19.72 18.60
N GLU A 315 -8.79 -20.85 17.91
CA GLU A 315 -7.51 -21.26 17.33
C GLU A 315 -7.72 -21.73 15.87
N PRO A 316 -8.00 -20.80 14.94
CA PRO A 316 -8.17 -21.14 13.53
C PRO A 316 -6.85 -21.61 12.91
N SER A 317 -6.94 -22.44 11.86
CA SER A 317 -5.79 -22.86 11.07
C SER A 317 -5.33 -21.78 10.10
N ASP A 318 -4.02 -21.53 9.98
CA ASP A 318 -3.49 -20.47 9.12
C ASP A 318 -3.30 -20.90 7.66
N VAL A 319 -3.77 -20.06 6.74
CA VAL A 319 -3.52 -20.10 5.29
C VAL A 319 -2.86 -18.80 4.87
N ILE A 320 -1.67 -18.88 4.29
CA ILE A 320 -0.86 -17.73 3.92
C ILE A 320 -0.76 -17.62 2.40
N VAL A 321 -1.33 -16.55 1.84
CA VAL A 321 -1.29 -16.17 0.42
C VAL A 321 -0.49 -14.88 0.29
N GLU A 322 0.63 -14.96 -0.43
CA GLU A 322 1.62 -13.88 -0.52
C GLU A 322 1.66 -13.24 -1.92
N THR A 323 1.02 -13.86 -2.90
CA THR A 323 0.99 -13.45 -4.31
C THR A 323 -0.43 -13.15 -4.78
N GLU A 324 -0.58 -12.70 -6.04
CA GLU A 324 -1.88 -12.60 -6.67
C GLU A 324 -2.31 -13.95 -7.26
N ILE A 325 -3.46 -14.46 -6.82
CA ILE A 325 -4.07 -15.69 -7.32
C ILE A 325 -5.36 -15.35 -8.05
N SER A 326 -5.48 -15.81 -9.29
CA SER A 326 -6.73 -15.73 -10.04
C SER A 326 -7.65 -16.87 -9.64
N VAL A 327 -8.88 -16.53 -9.24
CA VAL A 327 -9.89 -17.47 -8.78
C VAL A 327 -11.07 -17.46 -9.76
N THR A 328 -11.42 -18.63 -10.27
CA THR A 328 -12.49 -18.81 -11.25
C THR A 328 -13.75 -19.45 -10.65
N ASN A 329 -13.61 -20.23 -9.56
CA ASN A 329 -14.71 -20.78 -8.79
C ASN A 329 -14.58 -20.41 -7.30
N PRO A 330 -15.70 -20.30 -6.57
CA PRO A 330 -15.63 -20.07 -5.13
C PRO A 330 -14.87 -21.18 -4.42
N VAL A 331 -13.83 -20.78 -3.68
CA VAL A 331 -13.15 -21.65 -2.72
C VAL A 331 -14.08 -21.83 -1.53
N THR A 332 -14.35 -23.08 -1.15
CA THR A 332 -15.30 -23.38 -0.08
C THR A 332 -14.56 -23.67 1.21
N VAL A 333 -14.82 -22.90 2.27
CA VAL A 333 -14.38 -23.20 3.64
C VAL A 333 -15.53 -23.90 4.35
N LYS A 334 -15.46 -25.23 4.43
CA LYS A 334 -16.54 -26.05 4.99
C LYS A 334 -16.08 -26.84 6.20
N ASP A 335 -16.85 -26.77 7.30
CA ASP A 335 -16.58 -27.53 8.53
C ASP A 335 -15.19 -27.23 9.15
N LYS A 336 -14.64 -26.03 8.88
CA LYS A 336 -13.32 -25.57 9.33
C LYS A 336 -13.35 -24.10 9.77
N TYR A 337 -12.41 -23.75 10.63
CA TYR A 337 -12.07 -22.39 11.06
C TYR A 337 -10.67 -22.07 10.57
N ILE A 338 -10.55 -21.08 9.68
CA ILE A 338 -9.27 -20.69 9.10
C ILE A 338 -9.02 -19.19 9.20
N THR A 339 -7.76 -18.81 9.30
CA THR A 339 -7.29 -17.44 9.05
C THR A 339 -6.61 -17.41 7.70
N LEU A 340 -7.08 -16.54 6.81
CA LEU A 340 -6.47 -16.28 5.52
C LEU A 340 -5.79 -14.91 5.54
N GLY A 341 -4.48 -14.90 5.28
CA GLY A 341 -3.70 -13.66 5.25
C GLY A 341 -2.46 -13.76 4.38
N GLY A 342 -1.46 -12.91 4.63
CA GLY A 342 -0.15 -12.95 3.95
C GLY A 342 0.14 -11.77 3.02
N GLY A 343 -0.78 -10.82 2.87
CA GLY A 343 -0.63 -9.62 2.04
C GLY A 343 -0.92 -9.83 0.55
N GLY A 344 -1.21 -11.07 0.13
CA GLY A 344 -1.55 -11.40 -1.25
C GLY A 344 -2.90 -10.86 -1.72
N THR A 345 -3.23 -11.17 -2.97
CA THR A 345 -4.49 -10.75 -3.61
C THR A 345 -5.22 -11.96 -4.18
N LEU A 346 -6.52 -12.09 -3.88
CA LEU A 346 -7.39 -13.03 -4.60
C LEU A 346 -8.23 -12.25 -5.60
N ASN A 347 -8.06 -12.58 -6.87
CA ASN A 347 -8.69 -11.88 -7.98
C ASN A 347 -9.72 -12.79 -8.67
N SER A 348 -11.00 -12.50 -8.43
CA SER A 348 -12.10 -13.18 -9.10
C SER A 348 -12.27 -12.60 -10.50
N LEU A 349 -11.80 -13.35 -11.51
CA LEU A 349 -11.87 -12.95 -12.92
C LEU A 349 -13.23 -13.23 -13.54
N ASN A 350 -13.94 -14.22 -13.02
CA ASN A 350 -15.20 -14.72 -13.56
C ASN A 350 -16.25 -14.77 -12.44
N SER A 351 -17.51 -14.59 -12.81
CA SER A 351 -18.71 -14.42 -11.98
C SER A 351 -19.05 -15.54 -10.95
N GLY A 352 -18.08 -16.16 -10.30
CA GLY A 352 -18.27 -17.24 -9.34
C GLY A 352 -18.45 -16.75 -7.91
N GLY A 353 -17.74 -15.69 -7.51
CA GLY A 353 -17.42 -15.36 -6.12
C GLY A 353 -16.00 -15.81 -5.76
N ILE A 354 -15.47 -15.42 -4.60
CA ILE A 354 -14.15 -15.88 -4.10
C ILE A 354 -14.32 -16.95 -3.03
N PHE A 355 -15.11 -16.68 -1.98
CA PHE A 355 -15.31 -17.63 -0.88
C PHE A 355 -16.77 -17.91 -0.60
N SER A 356 -17.03 -19.16 -0.24
CA SER A 356 -18.24 -19.60 0.45
C SER A 356 -17.83 -20.24 1.78
N VAL A 357 -18.22 -19.64 2.89
CA VAL A 357 -18.01 -20.18 4.24
C VAL A 357 -19.28 -20.91 4.67
N ASN A 358 -19.15 -22.19 5.06
CA ASN A 358 -20.29 -23.05 5.32
C ASN A 358 -20.04 -23.93 6.55
N ASN A 359 -20.82 -23.71 7.62
CA ASN A 359 -20.70 -24.44 8.89
C ASN A 359 -19.28 -24.39 9.49
N GLY A 360 -18.70 -23.19 9.60
CA GLY A 360 -17.32 -22.96 10.00
C GLY A 360 -16.97 -21.46 10.07
N GLY A 361 -15.68 -21.13 10.17
CA GLY A 361 -15.20 -19.75 10.31
C GLY A 361 -14.14 -19.34 9.31
N LEU A 362 -14.16 -18.07 8.91
CA LEU A 362 -13.11 -17.45 8.11
C LEU A 362 -12.71 -16.12 8.72
N VAL A 363 -11.42 -15.95 9.02
CA VAL A 363 -10.81 -14.66 9.34
C VAL A 363 -10.04 -14.18 8.11
N LEU A 364 -10.36 -12.98 7.63
CA LEU A 364 -9.58 -12.31 6.60
C LEU A 364 -8.67 -11.29 7.27
N ASP A 365 -7.37 -11.53 7.25
CA ASP A 365 -6.36 -10.67 7.89
C ASP A 365 -5.22 -10.31 6.95
N ASN A 366 -5.08 -9.02 6.63
CA ASN A 366 -4.07 -8.51 5.70
C ASN A 366 -4.12 -9.25 4.35
N ILE A 367 -5.26 -9.20 3.68
CA ILE A 367 -5.47 -9.79 2.34
C ILE A 367 -6.29 -8.83 1.49
N THR A 368 -6.04 -8.82 0.18
CA THR A 368 -6.86 -8.05 -0.78
C THR A 368 -7.76 -8.99 -1.59
N LEU A 369 -9.05 -8.68 -1.66
CA LEU A 369 -10.01 -9.39 -2.51
C LEU A 369 -10.49 -8.46 -3.64
N LYS A 370 -10.41 -8.91 -4.89
CA LYS A 370 -10.86 -8.15 -6.06
C LYS A 370 -11.88 -8.94 -6.85
N GLY A 371 -12.98 -8.30 -7.24
CA GLY A 371 -13.97 -8.88 -8.14
C GLY A 371 -14.38 -7.92 -9.25
N GLN A 372 -14.30 -8.36 -10.50
CA GLN A 372 -14.88 -7.70 -11.67
C GLN A 372 -16.10 -8.52 -12.12
N TRP A 373 -17.30 -7.93 -12.07
CA TRP A 373 -18.50 -8.75 -11.85
C TRP A 373 -19.60 -8.65 -12.94
N ILE A 374 -20.25 -9.79 -13.21
CA ILE A 374 -21.46 -10.01 -14.04
C ILE A 374 -22.45 -10.99 -13.33
N ASP A 375 -23.42 -10.45 -12.58
CA ASP A 375 -24.75 -10.97 -12.17
C ASP A 375 -25.08 -12.44 -11.67
N LYS A 376 -24.15 -13.36 -11.36
CA LYS A 376 -24.46 -14.69 -10.75
C LYS A 376 -24.45 -14.90 -9.20
N ARG A 377 -23.59 -14.27 -8.36
CA ARG A 377 -23.29 -14.59 -6.93
C ARG A 377 -22.54 -13.46 -6.18
N PRO A 378 -22.65 -13.36 -4.84
CA PRO A 378 -21.79 -12.53 -4.01
C PRO A 378 -20.29 -12.88 -4.10
N LEU A 379 -19.42 -11.92 -3.79
CA LEU A 379 -17.97 -12.15 -3.71
C LEU A 379 -17.61 -13.02 -2.50
N LEU A 380 -18.32 -12.82 -1.39
CA LEU A 380 -18.22 -13.59 -0.16
C LEU A 380 -19.63 -14.04 0.27
N GLU A 381 -19.83 -15.34 0.44
CA GLU A 381 -21.05 -15.93 1.01
C GLU A 381 -20.75 -16.55 2.38
N VAL A 382 -21.56 -16.23 3.39
CA VAL A 382 -21.45 -16.76 4.76
C VAL A 382 -22.76 -17.47 5.10
N LEU A 383 -22.70 -18.79 5.24
CA LEU A 383 -23.86 -19.67 5.24
C LEU A 383 -23.85 -20.65 6.43
N ASN A 384 -25.04 -21.13 6.82
CA ASN A 384 -25.24 -22.27 7.73
C ASN A 384 -24.50 -22.14 9.06
N GLY A 385 -24.73 -21.05 9.79
CA GLY A 385 -24.14 -20.84 11.11
C GLY A 385 -22.68 -20.37 11.09
N SER A 386 -22.14 -20.06 9.90
CA SER A 386 -20.76 -19.62 9.75
C SER A 386 -20.44 -18.24 10.33
N ILE A 387 -19.17 -18.02 10.63
CA ILE A 387 -18.62 -16.75 11.12
C ILE A 387 -17.61 -16.21 10.11
N LEU A 388 -17.75 -14.94 9.74
CA LEU A 388 -16.76 -14.20 8.95
C LEU A 388 -16.25 -13.03 9.79
N ASN A 389 -14.93 -12.97 10.00
CA ASN A 389 -14.25 -11.85 10.63
C ASN A 389 -13.38 -11.14 9.58
N ILE A 390 -13.58 -9.84 9.40
CA ILE A 390 -12.81 -9.01 8.47
C ILE A 390 -11.98 -8.02 9.27
N HIS A 391 -10.68 -8.26 9.37
CA HIS A 391 -9.76 -7.44 10.16
C HIS A 391 -9.37 -6.11 9.45
N PRO A 392 -8.80 -5.13 10.18
CA PRO A 392 -8.56 -3.77 9.69
C PRO A 392 -7.71 -3.66 8.42
N ASN A 393 -6.77 -4.56 8.19
CA ASN A 393 -5.86 -4.52 7.04
C ASN A 393 -6.40 -5.24 5.80
N THR A 394 -7.65 -5.70 5.84
CA THR A 394 -8.29 -6.39 4.71
C THR A 394 -8.98 -5.38 3.78
N MET A 395 -8.69 -5.51 2.49
CA MET A 395 -9.26 -4.66 1.43
C MET A 395 -10.16 -5.48 0.51
N ILE A 396 -11.36 -5.00 0.23
CA ILE A 396 -12.31 -5.66 -0.70
C ILE A 396 -12.73 -4.67 -1.79
N HIS A 397 -12.39 -4.97 -3.03
CA HIS A 397 -12.78 -4.16 -4.19
C HIS A 397 -13.81 -4.91 -5.03
N SER A 398 -15.03 -4.38 -5.08
CA SER A 398 -16.12 -4.94 -5.88
C SER A 398 -16.80 -3.85 -6.68
N LYS A 399 -17.00 -4.12 -7.99
CA LYS A 399 -17.74 -3.25 -8.93
C LYS A 399 -19.11 -3.87 -9.25
N SER A 400 -19.92 -4.14 -8.24
CA SER A 400 -21.25 -4.73 -8.41
C SER A 400 -22.33 -3.66 -8.25
N ASP A 401 -23.18 -3.48 -9.28
CA ASP A 401 -24.32 -2.56 -9.24
C ASP A 401 -25.63 -3.25 -8.79
N HIS A 402 -25.63 -4.58 -8.65
CA HIS A 402 -26.86 -5.39 -8.54
C HIS A 402 -26.83 -6.48 -7.46
N LEU A 403 -25.67 -7.04 -7.13
CA LEU A 403 -25.53 -8.10 -6.13
C LEU A 403 -24.66 -7.65 -4.96
N ALA A 404 -25.00 -8.13 -3.77
CA ALA A 404 -24.21 -7.92 -2.57
C ALA A 404 -22.77 -8.43 -2.78
N THR A 405 -21.79 -7.60 -2.43
CA THR A 405 -20.38 -8.02 -2.36
C THR A 405 -20.19 -9.04 -1.25
N VAL A 406 -20.82 -8.83 -0.10
CA VAL A 406 -20.82 -9.76 1.03
C VAL A 406 -22.27 -10.12 1.37
N HIS A 407 -22.57 -11.41 1.40
CA HIS A 407 -23.86 -11.93 1.80
C HIS A 407 -23.75 -12.77 3.08
N VAL A 408 -24.53 -12.42 4.10
CA VAL A 408 -24.59 -13.13 5.38
C VAL A 408 -25.99 -13.69 5.58
N ASP A 409 -26.09 -15.02 5.70
CA ASP A 409 -27.37 -15.70 5.91
C ASP A 409 -27.92 -15.52 7.32
N LYS A 410 -29.17 -15.97 7.53
CA LYS A 410 -29.92 -15.77 8.77
C LYS A 410 -29.29 -16.38 10.03
N THR A 411 -28.45 -17.39 9.88
CA THR A 411 -27.80 -18.12 10.98
C THR A 411 -26.36 -17.69 11.18
N SER A 412 -25.79 -16.96 10.21
CA SER A 412 -24.39 -16.59 10.18
C SER A 412 -24.10 -15.25 10.83
N THR A 413 -22.82 -15.01 11.10
CA THR A 413 -22.31 -13.82 11.75
C THR A 413 -21.21 -13.16 10.92
N LEU A 414 -21.24 -11.83 10.82
CA LEU A 414 -20.16 -11.02 10.29
C LEU A 414 -19.69 -10.00 11.33
N VAL A 415 -18.38 -9.99 11.60
CA VAL A 415 -17.68 -8.93 12.35
C VAL A 415 -16.74 -8.21 11.39
N TYR A 416 -16.84 -6.88 11.33
CA TYR A 416 -16.22 -6.09 10.28
C TYR A 416 -15.41 -4.91 10.83
N GLU A 417 -14.15 -4.82 10.39
CA GLU A 417 -13.22 -3.71 10.68
C GLU A 417 -12.41 -3.25 9.45
N GLY A 418 -12.55 -3.93 8.30
CA GLY A 418 -11.76 -3.66 7.09
C GLY A 418 -12.26 -2.49 6.23
N ILE A 419 -11.83 -2.46 4.97
CA ILE A 419 -12.28 -1.47 3.98
C ILE A 419 -12.86 -2.19 2.77
N MET A 420 -14.06 -1.81 2.33
CA MET A 420 -14.70 -2.39 1.15
C MET A 420 -15.31 -1.33 0.23
N GLU A 421 -15.19 -1.55 -1.07
CA GLU A 421 -16.02 -0.95 -2.10
C GLU A 421 -17.08 -1.97 -2.51
N GLY A 422 -18.36 -1.63 -2.29
CA GLY A 422 -19.47 -2.50 -2.66
C GLY A 422 -20.58 -2.61 -1.60
N HIS A 423 -21.45 -3.60 -1.78
CA HIS A 423 -22.69 -3.74 -0.99
C HIS A 423 -22.56 -4.85 0.06
N LEU A 424 -22.83 -4.53 1.32
CA LEU A 424 -22.95 -5.52 2.39
C LEU A 424 -24.42 -5.84 2.61
N HIS A 425 -24.82 -7.10 2.47
CA HIS A 425 -26.18 -7.57 2.70
C HIS A 425 -26.21 -8.64 3.78
N SER A 426 -26.89 -8.36 4.89
CA SER A 426 -27.04 -9.30 6.01
C SER A 426 -28.49 -9.53 6.39
N ILE A 427 -28.85 -10.81 6.52
CA ILE A 427 -30.07 -11.27 7.19
C ILE A 427 -29.76 -12.00 8.50
N GLY A 428 -28.48 -12.08 8.89
CA GLY A 428 -27.98 -12.72 10.12
C GLY A 428 -27.45 -11.71 11.14
N SER A 429 -26.46 -12.12 11.94
CA SER A 429 -25.81 -11.23 12.91
C SER A 429 -24.74 -10.37 12.22
N LEU A 430 -24.74 -9.07 12.47
CA LEU A 430 -23.80 -8.13 11.88
C LEU A 430 -23.24 -7.19 12.96
N SER A 431 -21.92 -7.00 12.96
CA SER A 431 -21.23 -6.01 13.79
C SER A 431 -20.21 -5.24 12.94
N LEU A 432 -20.47 -3.95 12.74
CA LEU A 432 -19.56 -3.01 12.09
C LEU A 432 -18.81 -2.24 13.18
N LEU A 433 -17.59 -2.66 13.49
CA LEU A 433 -16.82 -2.15 14.64
C LEU A 433 -15.87 -1.01 14.26
N ALA A 434 -15.34 -1.03 13.04
CA ALA A 434 -14.46 0.00 12.51
C ALA A 434 -14.44 -0.06 10.97
N GLY A 435 -13.53 0.70 10.35
CA GLY A 435 -13.27 0.60 8.91
C GLY A 435 -14.26 1.40 8.06
N ALA A 436 -14.34 1.07 6.78
CA ALA A 436 -15.15 1.82 5.82
C ALA A 436 -15.85 0.93 4.79
N VAL A 437 -17.16 1.11 4.66
CA VAL A 437 -17.97 0.57 3.57
C VAL A 437 -18.26 1.70 2.58
N HIS A 438 -17.50 1.74 1.49
CA HIS A 438 -17.72 2.60 0.33
C HIS A 438 -18.87 2.05 -0.53
N GLY A 439 -20.07 1.99 0.07
CA GLY A 439 -21.26 1.43 -0.54
C GLY A 439 -22.43 1.41 0.44
N GLN A 440 -23.47 0.63 0.11
CA GLN A 440 -24.64 0.47 0.96
C GLN A 440 -24.44 -0.66 1.97
N VAL A 441 -25.05 -0.54 3.14
CA VAL A 441 -25.26 -1.64 4.10
C VAL A 441 -26.75 -1.97 4.17
N SER A 442 -27.15 -3.19 3.86
CA SER A 442 -28.52 -3.67 4.04
C SER A 442 -28.58 -4.67 5.19
N SER A 443 -29.47 -4.41 6.14
CA SER A 443 -29.70 -5.32 7.26
C SER A 443 -31.19 -5.53 7.52
N PHE A 444 -31.57 -6.79 7.76
CA PHE A 444 -32.94 -7.21 8.05
C PHE A 444 -33.12 -7.68 9.51
N THR A 445 -32.07 -7.49 10.31
CA THR A 445 -31.95 -7.86 11.72
C THR A 445 -31.36 -6.68 12.50
N SER A 446 -31.41 -6.74 13.83
CA SER A 446 -30.67 -5.77 14.63
C SER A 446 -29.16 -6.00 14.47
N PHE A 447 -28.39 -4.95 14.20
CA PHE A 447 -26.95 -5.04 14.01
C PHE A 447 -26.18 -3.97 14.79
N LYS A 448 -24.97 -4.30 15.21
CA LYS A 448 -24.11 -3.36 15.94
C LYS A 448 -23.39 -2.43 14.97
N LEU A 449 -23.38 -1.14 15.30
CA LEU A 449 -22.65 -0.11 14.56
C LEU A 449 -21.85 0.75 15.54
N SER A 450 -20.53 0.73 15.40
CA SER A 450 -19.65 1.70 16.03
C SER A 450 -19.61 2.99 15.23
N GLY A 451 -19.51 4.12 15.91
CA GLY A 451 -19.24 5.41 15.29
C GLY A 451 -17.84 5.54 14.69
N ASN A 452 -16.95 4.56 14.90
CA ASN A 452 -15.69 4.45 14.17
C ASN A 452 -15.84 3.87 12.76
N ALA A 453 -16.97 3.24 12.44
CA ALA A 453 -17.24 2.71 11.11
C ALA A 453 -17.82 3.79 10.21
N LYS A 454 -17.34 3.86 8.96
CA LYS A 454 -17.81 4.79 7.93
C LYS A 454 -18.65 4.05 6.89
N ILE A 455 -19.78 4.65 6.49
CA ILE A 455 -20.65 4.12 5.43
C ILE A 455 -20.99 5.27 4.48
N ASP A 456 -20.62 5.15 3.21
CA ASP A 456 -20.68 6.29 2.27
C ASP A 456 -22.03 6.46 1.56
N VAL A 457 -22.73 5.36 1.22
CA VAL A 457 -24.01 5.45 0.48
C VAL A 457 -25.20 5.48 1.44
N GLY A 458 -25.14 4.72 2.53
CA GLY A 458 -26.18 4.69 3.55
C GLY A 458 -26.60 3.29 3.96
N ILE A 459 -27.62 3.23 4.80
CA ILE A 459 -28.15 2.02 5.42
C ILE A 459 -29.56 1.76 4.90
N PHE A 460 -29.81 0.52 4.46
CA PHE A 460 -31.15 0.01 4.21
C PHE A 460 -31.58 -0.92 5.34
N LEU A 461 -32.67 -0.58 6.02
CA LEU A 461 -33.28 -1.40 7.05
C LEU A 461 -34.52 -2.10 6.50
N GLY A 462 -34.48 -3.43 6.48
CA GLY A 462 -35.58 -4.26 6.04
C GLY A 462 -36.24 -5.02 7.18
N ARG A 463 -37.32 -5.72 6.84
CA ARG A 463 -37.99 -6.68 7.72
C ARG A 463 -38.05 -8.04 7.02
N ILE A 464 -37.74 -9.09 7.76
CA ILE A 464 -37.91 -10.48 7.30
C ILE A 464 -38.55 -11.30 8.41
N ASP A 465 -39.70 -11.91 8.13
CA ASP A 465 -40.51 -12.63 9.12
C ASP A 465 -40.77 -11.79 10.40
N THR A 466 -40.29 -12.27 11.56
CA THR A 466 -40.36 -11.58 12.85
C THR A 466 -39.16 -10.67 13.12
N TYR A 467 -38.13 -10.70 12.27
CA TYR A 467 -36.92 -9.91 12.44
C TYR A 467 -37.06 -8.53 11.80
N ILE A 468 -36.60 -7.53 12.53
CA ILE A 468 -36.68 -6.11 12.18
C ILE A 468 -35.26 -5.56 12.14
N GLY A 469 -34.90 -4.95 11.02
CA GLY A 469 -33.67 -4.20 10.84
C GLY A 469 -33.61 -3.03 11.83
N LYS A 470 -32.56 -2.98 12.66
CA LYS A 470 -32.37 -1.91 13.65
C LYS A 470 -30.88 -1.65 13.86
N ILE A 471 -30.53 -0.38 14.04
CA ILE A 471 -29.15 0.03 14.35
C ILE A 471 -28.94 0.01 15.87
N CYS A 472 -28.01 -0.80 16.35
CA CYS A 472 -27.58 -0.82 17.74
C CYS A 472 -26.24 -0.08 17.87
N LEU A 473 -26.29 1.18 18.31
CA LEU A 473 -25.09 2.02 18.42
C LEU A 473 -24.29 1.69 19.69
N THR A 474 -22.99 1.46 19.53
CA THR A 474 -22.06 1.19 20.64
C THR A 474 -21.35 2.45 21.14
N ASP A 475 -21.30 3.50 20.32
CA ASP A 475 -20.63 4.77 20.59
C ASP A 475 -21.15 5.88 19.64
N PRO A 476 -20.82 7.17 19.88
CA PRO A 476 -21.38 8.27 19.11
C PRO A 476 -21.04 8.21 17.62
N LEU A 477 -22.06 8.40 16.77
CA LEU A 477 -21.85 8.50 15.32
C LEU A 477 -20.87 9.63 14.99
N ARG A 478 -19.92 9.39 14.09
CA ARG A 478 -18.99 10.44 13.63
C ARG A 478 -19.47 11.09 12.35
N ASP A 479 -19.93 10.28 11.40
CA ASP A 479 -20.38 10.72 10.09
C ASP A 479 -21.91 10.81 10.00
N LYS A 480 -22.39 11.51 8.97
CA LYS A 480 -23.80 11.50 8.61
C LYS A 480 -24.13 10.22 7.85
N LEU A 481 -25.32 9.67 8.12
CA LEU A 481 -25.80 8.44 7.52
C LEU A 481 -27.20 8.65 6.98
N ASP A 482 -27.35 8.36 5.69
CA ASP A 482 -28.65 8.24 5.05
C ASP A 482 -29.25 6.89 5.41
N VAL A 483 -30.49 6.88 5.90
CA VAL A 483 -31.21 5.67 6.31
C VAL A 483 -32.51 5.57 5.53
N LEU A 484 -32.65 4.47 4.80
CA LEU A 484 -33.84 4.08 4.06
C LEU A 484 -34.45 2.83 4.69
N THR A 485 -35.77 2.79 4.82
CA THR A 485 -36.48 1.62 5.34
C THR A 485 -37.34 0.96 4.26
N GLY A 486 -37.32 -0.37 4.21
CA GLY A 486 -38.08 -1.16 3.25
C GLY A 486 -39.55 -1.42 3.63
N VAL A 487 -40.22 -2.18 2.76
CA VAL A 487 -41.62 -2.61 2.97
C VAL A 487 -41.76 -3.36 4.29
N GLY A 488 -42.79 -3.02 5.08
CA GLY A 488 -43.05 -3.61 6.39
C GLY A 488 -42.35 -2.92 7.57
N MET A 489 -41.56 -1.86 7.30
CA MET A 489 -40.97 -0.94 8.28
C MET A 489 -41.64 0.45 8.25
N GLU A 490 -42.69 0.64 7.45
CA GLU A 490 -43.42 1.91 7.35
C GLU A 490 -44.27 2.15 8.61
N PRO A 491 -44.09 3.27 9.33
CA PRO A 491 -44.88 3.60 10.50
C PRO A 491 -46.32 3.96 10.10
N GLU A 492 -47.27 3.52 10.92
CA GLU A 492 -48.63 4.06 10.88
C GLU A 492 -48.70 5.37 11.68
N VAL A 493 -49.69 6.22 11.40
CA VAL A 493 -49.88 7.47 12.15
C VAL A 493 -50.14 7.13 13.62
N GLY A 494 -49.30 7.67 14.51
CA GLY A 494 -49.35 7.38 15.95
C GLY A 494 -48.67 6.08 16.38
N ASN A 495 -48.11 5.29 15.47
CA ASN A 495 -47.40 4.06 15.77
C ASN A 495 -45.96 4.11 15.19
N PRO A 496 -44.99 4.64 15.95
CA PRO A 496 -43.62 4.80 15.47
C PRO A 496 -42.85 3.47 15.41
N VAL A 497 -41.84 3.41 14.54
CA VAL A 497 -40.95 2.26 14.39
C VAL A 497 -39.59 2.57 14.99
N LEU A 498 -39.01 1.64 15.75
CA LEU A 498 -37.67 1.78 16.33
C LEU A 498 -36.60 1.60 15.25
N ILE A 499 -35.78 2.63 15.06
CA ILE A 499 -34.72 2.66 14.04
C ILE A 499 -33.34 2.45 14.66
N ALA A 500 -33.08 3.11 15.79
CA ALA A 500 -31.81 2.97 16.48
C ALA A 500 -31.96 3.01 18.00
N GLU A 501 -31.12 2.25 18.69
CA GLU A 501 -31.00 2.25 20.14
C GLU A 501 -29.54 2.15 20.56
N GLY A 502 -29.26 2.49 21.81
CA GLY A 502 -27.93 2.44 22.39
C GLY A 502 -27.71 1.10 23.06
N VAL A 503 -26.55 0.49 22.83
CA VAL A 503 -26.15 -0.78 23.43
C VAL A 503 -24.79 -0.64 24.11
N ASP A 504 -24.38 -1.67 24.85
CA ASP A 504 -23.06 -1.73 25.51
C ASP A 504 -22.77 -0.51 26.42
N GLY A 505 -23.83 0.03 27.05
CA GLY A 505 -23.76 1.18 27.95
C GLY A 505 -23.89 2.54 27.27
N TYR A 506 -23.95 2.59 25.93
CA TYR A 506 -24.17 3.81 25.17
C TYR A 506 -25.65 4.26 25.21
N ARG A 507 -25.86 5.58 25.17
CA ARG A 507 -27.19 6.21 25.13
C ARG A 507 -27.24 7.22 24.01
N LEU A 508 -28.29 7.21 23.20
CA LEU A 508 -28.37 8.09 22.04
C LEU A 508 -28.66 9.52 22.45
N THR A 509 -28.04 10.43 21.73
CA THR A 509 -28.12 11.86 21.96
C THR A 509 -28.78 12.57 20.77
N LYS A 510 -29.12 13.84 20.97
CA LYS A 510 -29.51 14.72 19.85
C LYS A 510 -28.42 14.82 18.78
N SER A 511 -27.14 14.65 19.13
CA SER A 511 -26.07 14.66 18.14
C SER A 511 -26.14 13.46 17.21
N ASP A 512 -26.57 12.29 17.69
CA ASP A 512 -26.73 11.09 16.85
C ASP A 512 -27.92 11.26 15.92
N LEU A 513 -29.05 11.78 16.43
CA LEU A 513 -30.22 12.11 15.62
C LEU A 513 -29.88 13.07 14.47
N LEU A 514 -29.09 14.11 14.71
CA LEU A 514 -28.69 15.08 13.67
C LEU A 514 -27.76 14.48 12.60
N LYS A 515 -27.20 13.30 12.85
CA LYS A 515 -26.36 12.55 11.91
C LYS A 515 -27.14 11.51 11.13
N LEU A 516 -28.32 11.09 11.58
CA LEU A 516 -29.20 10.21 10.83
C LEU A 516 -30.17 11.00 9.97
N ASN A 517 -30.10 10.82 8.65
CA ASN A 517 -31.01 11.43 7.70
C ASN A 517 -32.06 10.40 7.26
N CYS A 518 -33.34 10.74 7.41
CA CYS A 518 -34.45 9.88 7.00
C CYS A 518 -34.72 10.09 5.51
N ILE A 519 -34.46 9.07 4.71
CA ILE A 519 -34.71 9.08 3.25
C ILE A 519 -36.07 8.43 2.93
N THR A 520 -36.68 7.73 3.88
CA THR A 520 -37.99 7.11 3.71
C THR A 520 -39.07 8.18 3.48
N ASP A 521 -39.78 8.06 2.35
CA ASP A 521 -40.78 9.05 1.92
C ASP A 521 -41.86 9.32 2.99
N GLY A 522 -42.09 10.60 3.26
CA GLY A 522 -43.14 11.06 4.18
C GLY A 522 -42.89 10.68 5.64
N CYS A 523 -41.66 10.34 6.01
CA CYS A 523 -41.27 9.99 7.37
C CYS A 523 -40.21 10.95 7.93
N GLU A 524 -40.09 10.98 9.25
CA GLU A 524 -39.02 11.69 9.93
C GLU A 524 -38.52 10.92 11.15
N PHE A 525 -37.27 11.16 11.54
CA PHE A 525 -36.69 10.63 12.77
C PHE A 525 -36.84 11.61 13.93
N TYR A 526 -37.07 11.07 15.13
CA TYR A 526 -37.06 11.82 16.37
C TYR A 526 -36.48 10.97 17.50
N LEU A 527 -35.95 11.64 18.53
CA LEU A 527 -35.39 11.01 19.71
C LEU A 527 -36.48 10.92 20.80
N ASP A 528 -36.71 9.73 21.33
CA ASP A 528 -37.58 9.47 22.47
C ASP A 528 -36.95 8.41 23.39
N ASN A 529 -36.89 8.69 24.69
CA ASN A 529 -36.33 7.77 25.71
C ASN A 529 -34.98 7.12 25.32
N ASP A 530 -34.01 7.92 24.89
CA ASP A 530 -32.68 7.48 24.44
C ASP A 530 -32.68 6.51 23.23
N CYS A 531 -33.79 6.48 22.47
CA CYS A 531 -33.96 5.73 21.23
C CYS A 531 -34.33 6.68 20.07
N ILE A 532 -33.92 6.33 18.84
CA ILE A 532 -34.37 7.02 17.63
C ILE A 532 -35.50 6.23 16.99
N LEU A 533 -36.63 6.91 16.86
CA LEU A 533 -37.86 6.39 16.29
C LEU A 533 -38.15 7.08 14.96
N MET A 534 -38.79 6.35 14.05
CA MET A 534 -39.35 6.89 12.81
C MET A 534 -40.87 7.00 12.94
N ARG A 535 -41.42 8.16 12.54
CA ARG A 535 -42.86 8.36 12.45
C ARG A 535 -43.24 8.85 11.06
N LYS A 536 -44.47 8.56 10.67
CA LYS A 536 -45.09 9.17 9.50
C LYS A 536 -45.34 10.64 9.80
N ILE A 537 -44.93 11.51 8.90
CA ILE A 537 -45.29 12.92 8.95
C ILE A 537 -46.80 12.97 8.70
N ASP A 538 -47.57 13.32 9.73
CA ASP A 538 -49.01 13.52 9.61
C ASP A 538 -49.27 14.97 9.17
N PRO A 539 -49.62 15.22 7.89
CA PRO A 539 -49.95 16.57 7.44
C PRO A 539 -51.26 17.11 8.06
N SER A 540 -52.04 16.26 8.75
CA SER A 540 -53.28 16.63 9.42
C SER A 540 -53.10 17.09 10.87
N ALA A 541 -51.90 16.93 11.45
CA ALA A 541 -51.53 17.52 12.75
C ALA A 541 -51.25 19.04 12.68
N ASN A 542 -51.76 19.72 11.64
CA ASN A 542 -52.08 21.13 11.72
C ASN A 542 -53.20 21.27 12.74
N GLU A 543 -52.94 21.80 13.93
CA GLU A 543 -53.98 22.50 14.68
C GLU A 543 -54.63 23.49 13.71
N LYS A 544 -55.81 23.16 13.17
CA LYS A 544 -56.58 24.08 12.35
C LYS A 544 -56.68 25.37 13.14
N ILE A 545 -56.29 26.49 12.54
CA ILE A 545 -56.57 27.81 13.12
C ILE A 545 -58.08 27.84 13.39
N ASP A 546 -58.46 27.98 14.67
CA ASP A 546 -59.81 28.38 15.02
C ASP A 546 -59.97 29.83 14.53
N PRO A 547 -60.82 30.10 13.52
CA PRO A 547 -60.99 31.46 13.00
C PRO A 547 -61.48 32.45 14.07
N ALA A 548 -62.05 31.95 15.18
CA ALA A 548 -62.45 32.75 16.34
C ALA A 548 -61.26 33.20 17.21
N GLN A 549 -60.12 32.50 17.15
CA GLN A 549 -58.90 32.84 17.90
C GLN A 549 -57.93 33.72 17.10
N LEU A 550 -57.98 33.68 15.76
CA LEU A 550 -57.15 34.57 14.92
C LEU A 550 -57.61 36.03 15.04
N ARG A 551 -56.88 36.80 15.85
CA ARG A 551 -57.10 38.23 16.06
C ARG A 551 -56.02 39.02 15.35
N ILE A 552 -56.43 39.92 14.46
CA ILE A 552 -55.52 40.84 13.78
C ILE A 552 -55.88 42.25 14.21
N ARG A 553 -54.89 42.98 14.73
CA ARG A 553 -55.00 44.37 15.17
C ARG A 553 -54.10 45.24 14.31
N THR A 554 -54.56 46.45 14.02
CA THR A 554 -53.86 47.41 13.16
C THR A 554 -53.87 48.78 13.81
N GLY A 555 -52.72 49.44 13.90
CA GLY A 555 -52.58 50.82 14.39
C GLY A 555 -51.12 51.24 14.50
N ASN A 556 -50.83 52.54 14.45
CA ASN A 556 -49.48 53.12 14.53
C ASN A 556 -48.50 52.51 13.49
N GLY A 557 -48.96 52.24 12.27
CA GLY A 557 -48.13 51.62 11.23
C GLY A 557 -47.73 50.16 11.52
N MET A 558 -48.43 49.46 12.40
CA MET A 558 -48.16 48.06 12.76
C MET A 558 -49.35 47.14 12.47
N VAL A 559 -49.03 45.90 12.07
CA VAL A 559 -49.96 44.77 12.04
C VAL A 559 -49.54 43.80 13.14
N GLU A 560 -50.43 43.54 14.10
CA GLU A 560 -50.25 42.51 15.13
C GLU A 560 -51.21 41.35 14.87
N ALA A 561 -50.70 40.11 14.87
CA ALA A 561 -51.49 38.91 14.69
C ALA A 561 -51.28 37.93 15.85
N ASP A 562 -52.37 37.58 16.52
CA ASP A 562 -52.43 36.62 17.62
C ASP A 562 -53.23 35.37 17.21
N GLY A 563 -52.95 34.23 17.86
CA GLY A 563 -53.70 32.99 17.67
C GLY A 563 -53.26 32.15 16.47
N ILE A 564 -51.98 32.23 16.09
CA ILE A 564 -51.36 31.41 15.04
C ILE A 564 -50.44 30.38 15.71
N PRO A 565 -50.77 29.07 15.68
CA PRO A 565 -49.98 28.04 16.36
C PRO A 565 -48.54 27.96 15.85
N ALA A 566 -47.64 27.49 16.71
CA ALA A 566 -46.23 27.31 16.36
C ALA A 566 -46.06 26.40 15.12
N GLY A 567 -45.10 26.73 14.26
CA GLY A 567 -44.81 25.97 13.03
C GLY A 567 -45.62 26.39 11.79
N HIS A 568 -46.65 27.22 11.94
CA HIS A 568 -47.45 27.70 10.81
C HIS A 568 -46.82 28.90 10.11
N ARG A 569 -46.80 28.85 8.77
CA ARG A 569 -46.32 29.96 7.94
C ARG A 569 -47.32 31.10 7.88
N TYR A 570 -46.82 32.33 7.93
CA TYR A 570 -47.59 33.55 7.68
C TYR A 570 -46.92 34.42 6.61
N ALA A 571 -47.71 35.25 5.94
CA ALA A 571 -47.26 36.27 5.02
C ALA A 571 -48.22 37.47 5.01
N LEU A 572 -47.67 38.67 4.84
CA LEU A 572 -48.41 39.91 4.61
C LEU A 572 -48.17 40.37 3.18
N TYR A 573 -49.24 40.71 2.46
CA TYR A 573 -49.22 41.16 1.08
C TYR A 573 -49.83 42.55 0.94
N ASN A 574 -49.35 43.33 -0.03
CA ASN A 574 -50.13 44.48 -0.52
C ASN A 574 -51.28 44.02 -1.44
N LEU A 575 -52.17 44.94 -1.83
CA LEU A 575 -53.28 44.65 -2.74
C LEU A 575 -52.86 44.18 -4.15
N SER A 576 -51.61 44.41 -4.54
CA SER A 576 -51.05 43.92 -5.80
C SER A 576 -50.48 42.50 -5.70
N GLY A 577 -50.59 41.85 -4.53
CA GLY A 577 -50.11 40.49 -4.30
C GLY A 577 -48.61 40.37 -4.01
N ILE A 578 -47.92 41.49 -3.77
CA ILE A 578 -46.49 41.50 -3.42
C ILE A 578 -46.35 41.20 -1.92
N ILE A 579 -45.48 40.26 -1.57
CA ILE A 579 -45.12 39.91 -0.19
C ILE A 579 -44.31 41.05 0.44
N LEU A 580 -44.78 41.56 1.58
CA LEU A 580 -44.12 42.59 2.38
C LEU A 580 -43.41 42.00 3.60
N ALA A 581 -43.94 40.91 4.16
CA ALA A 581 -43.32 40.17 5.26
C ALA A 581 -43.77 38.71 5.23
N LYS A 582 -42.93 37.78 5.67
CA LYS A 582 -43.28 36.35 5.84
C LYS A 582 -42.43 35.71 6.93
N GLY A 583 -42.95 34.65 7.54
CA GLY A 583 -42.23 33.91 8.58
C GLY A 583 -42.94 32.63 9.00
N VAL A 584 -42.40 31.98 10.02
CA VAL A 584 -43.01 30.84 10.72
C VAL A 584 -43.34 31.31 12.13
N SER A 585 -44.57 31.09 12.59
CA SER A 585 -45.00 31.45 13.95
C SER A 585 -44.30 30.57 14.98
N ASP A 586 -43.90 31.16 16.10
CA ASP A 586 -43.44 30.46 17.31
C ASP A 586 -44.58 30.21 18.32
N GLY A 587 -45.81 30.61 17.96
CA GLY A 587 -47.00 30.55 18.83
C GLY A 587 -47.28 31.87 19.58
N GLY A 588 -46.40 32.86 19.50
CA GLY A 588 -46.57 34.18 20.10
C GLY A 588 -47.23 35.22 19.18
N THR A 589 -47.33 36.46 19.65
CA THR A 589 -47.84 37.60 18.86
C THR A 589 -46.86 37.98 17.75
N ILE A 590 -47.28 37.87 16.49
CA ILE A 590 -46.52 38.34 15.33
C ILE A 590 -46.72 39.85 15.18
N ARG A 591 -45.62 40.60 15.03
CA ARG A 591 -45.64 42.06 14.85
C ARG A 591 -44.91 42.44 13.57
N ILE A 592 -45.63 43.07 12.65
CA ILE A 592 -45.12 43.44 11.33
C ILE A 592 -45.28 44.95 11.14
N PRO A 593 -44.17 45.73 11.02
CA PRO A 593 -44.25 47.12 10.63
C PRO A 593 -44.65 47.26 9.17
N VAL A 594 -45.54 48.21 8.88
CA VAL A 594 -45.92 48.62 7.53
C VAL A 594 -45.58 50.09 7.32
N SER A 595 -44.98 50.40 6.17
CA SER A 595 -44.39 51.72 5.92
C SER A 595 -45.39 52.79 5.46
N HIS A 596 -46.64 52.42 5.14
CA HIS A 596 -47.65 53.33 4.62
C HIS A 596 -49.04 52.93 5.10
N SER A 597 -49.95 53.91 5.24
CA SER A 597 -51.38 53.60 5.39
C SER A 597 -51.94 52.94 4.13
N GLY A 598 -52.71 51.88 4.29
CA GLY A 598 -53.19 51.11 3.14
C GLY A 598 -53.99 49.87 3.50
N ILE A 599 -54.40 49.16 2.45
CA ILE A 599 -55.08 47.86 2.59
C ILE A 599 -54.06 46.76 2.29
N TYR A 600 -54.04 45.76 3.16
CA TYR A 600 -53.16 44.61 3.09
C TYR A 600 -53.94 43.31 3.19
N ILE A 601 -53.31 42.21 2.78
CA ILE A 601 -53.83 40.86 2.96
C ILE A 601 -52.85 40.15 3.89
N PHE A 602 -53.31 39.77 5.07
CA PHE A 602 -52.54 38.89 5.95
C PHE A 602 -53.02 37.45 5.74
N GLN A 603 -52.08 36.55 5.46
CA GLN A 603 -52.34 35.13 5.24
C GLN A 603 -51.55 34.30 6.24
N ALA A 604 -52.20 33.38 6.93
CA ALA A 604 -51.52 32.38 7.76
C ALA A 604 -52.28 31.06 7.70
N ALA A 605 -51.56 29.95 7.59
CA ALA A 605 -52.11 28.58 7.57
C ALA A 605 -53.36 28.40 6.67
N GLY A 606 -53.36 28.99 5.48
CA GLY A 606 -54.48 28.90 4.52
C GLY A 606 -55.65 29.88 4.75
N VAL A 607 -55.67 30.66 5.83
CA VAL A 607 -56.66 31.73 6.08
C VAL A 607 -56.10 33.07 5.63
N GLY A 608 -56.82 33.77 4.74
CA GLY A 608 -56.52 35.14 4.31
C GLY A 608 -57.50 36.15 4.88
N LYS A 609 -57.02 37.20 5.56
CA LYS A 609 -57.84 38.34 6.02
C LYS A 609 -57.36 39.64 5.37
N LYS A 610 -58.31 40.38 4.81
CA LYS A 610 -58.09 41.74 4.33
C LYS A 610 -58.12 42.69 5.53
N ILE A 611 -57.06 43.48 5.70
CA ILE A 611 -56.90 44.41 6.81
C ILE A 611 -56.61 45.81 6.28
N ARG A 612 -57.05 46.84 7.00
CA ARG A 612 -56.74 48.24 6.70
C ARG A 612 -55.85 48.76 7.81
N VAL A 613 -54.67 49.24 7.47
CA VAL A 613 -53.78 49.91 8.41
C VAL A 613 -53.87 51.41 8.13
N SER A 614 -54.19 52.17 9.18
CA SER A 614 -54.03 53.61 9.22
C SER A 614 -52.84 53.93 10.15
N GLU A 615 -52.09 54.97 9.81
CA GLU A 615 -51.15 55.60 10.73
C GLU A 615 -51.86 56.08 12.00
#